data_AF-A0A0N8W845-F1
#
_entry.id   AF-A0A0N8W845-F1
#
_cell.length_a   1.000
_cell.length_b   1.000
_cell.length_c   1.000
_cell.angle_alpha   90.00
_cell.angle_beta   90.00
_cell.angle_gamma   90.00
#
_symmetry.space_group_name_H-M   'P 1'
#
loop_
_entity.id
_entity.type
_entity.pdbx_description
1 polymer ?
#
loop_
_entity_poly.entity_id
_entity_poly.type
_entity_poly.pdbx_seq_one_letter_code
_entity_poly.pdbx_strand_id
1 'polypeptide(L)'
;MSKIYTTIKHPNGYKGVPWFEIKGDRIFSTVHHPDGYRPLPWYEIKNNKVYTLMSHPNGYHGRPWFEIKGNKLYTTINHPRGYHGVPWYEIRN
;
A
#
# COMPACT_ATOMS: atom_id res chain seq x y z
N MET A 1 -15.37 2.83 -4.40
CA MET A 1 -14.15 1.98 -4.36
C MET A 1 -12.97 2.93 -4.42
N SER A 2 -12.05 2.87 -3.46
CA SER A 2 -10.90 3.80 -3.44
C SER A 2 -9.69 3.14 -4.10
N LYS A 3 -8.85 3.95 -4.75
CA LYS A 3 -7.65 3.54 -5.48
C LYS A 3 -6.41 4.15 -4.82
N ILE A 4 -5.30 3.42 -4.85
CA ILE A 4 -4.02 3.84 -4.25
C ILE A 4 -3.02 4.12 -5.37
N TYR A 5 -2.53 5.34 -5.42
CA TYR A 5 -1.57 5.83 -6.40
C TYR A 5 -0.22 6.05 -5.72
N THR A 6 0.88 5.82 -6.43
CA THR A 6 2.19 6.30 -5.95
C THR A 6 2.17 7.82 -5.87
N THR A 7 2.97 8.43 -4.99
CA THR A 7 3.22 9.88 -5.01
C THR A 7 4.52 10.19 -5.77
N ILE A 8 4.83 11.47 -5.98
CA ILE A 8 6.15 11.90 -6.48
C ILE A 8 7.31 11.54 -5.53
N LYS A 9 7.02 11.24 -4.26
CA LYS A 9 8.01 10.87 -3.23
C LYS A 9 8.16 9.35 -3.09
N HIS A 10 7.36 8.57 -3.81
CA HIS A 10 7.52 7.13 -3.89
C HIS A 10 8.89 6.79 -4.51
N PRO A 11 9.62 5.74 -4.05
CA PRO A 11 10.92 5.37 -4.63
C PRO A 11 10.90 5.10 -6.13
N ASN A 12 9.76 4.63 -6.66
CA ASN A 12 9.56 4.39 -8.10
C ASN A 12 8.95 5.59 -8.84
N GLY A 13 8.78 6.73 -8.17
CA GLY A 13 8.15 7.94 -8.70
C GLY A 13 6.62 7.85 -8.89
N TYR A 14 6.03 8.95 -9.33
CA TYR A 14 4.61 9.03 -9.69
C TYR A 14 4.34 8.29 -11.01
N LYS A 15 3.28 7.48 -11.06
CA LYS A 15 2.94 6.68 -12.26
C LYS A 15 1.66 7.10 -12.99
N GLY A 16 0.83 7.98 -12.43
CA GLY A 16 -0.45 8.36 -13.06
C GLY A 16 -1.56 7.30 -13.01
N VAL A 17 -1.23 6.06 -12.68
CA VAL A 17 -2.15 4.91 -12.60
C VAL A 17 -2.17 4.30 -11.20
N PRO A 18 -3.29 3.69 -10.77
CA PRO A 18 -3.40 3.11 -9.44
C PRO A 18 -2.63 1.80 -9.36
N TRP A 19 -1.77 1.65 -8.36
CA TRP A 19 -1.04 0.41 -8.10
C TRP A 19 -1.85 -0.56 -7.25
N PHE A 20 -2.73 -0.04 -6.41
CA PHE A 20 -3.65 -0.86 -5.63
C PHE A 20 -5.06 -0.31 -5.66
N GLU A 21 -6.00 -1.15 -5.27
CA GLU A 21 -7.39 -0.80 -4.99
C GLU A 21 -7.79 -1.27 -3.59
N ILE A 22 -8.68 -0.52 -2.96
CA ILE A 22 -9.24 -0.83 -1.64
C ILE A 22 -10.66 -1.38 -1.83
N LYS A 23 -10.89 -2.58 -1.32
CA LYS A 23 -12.20 -3.25 -1.28
C LYS A 23 -12.48 -3.67 0.17
N GLY A 24 -13.34 -2.92 0.86
CA GLY A 24 -13.53 -3.07 2.31
C GLY A 24 -12.27 -2.68 3.08
N ASP A 25 -11.78 -3.59 3.91
CA ASP A 25 -10.52 -3.47 4.67
C ASP A 25 -9.32 -4.08 3.93
N ARG A 26 -9.50 -4.57 2.71
CA ARG A 26 -8.47 -5.28 1.93
C ARG A 26 -7.91 -4.42 0.81
N ILE A 27 -6.61 -4.56 0.57
CA ILE A 27 -5.89 -3.89 -0.52
C ILE A 27 -5.43 -4.94 -1.52
N PHE A 28 -5.81 -4.76 -2.78
CA PHE A 28 -5.48 -5.66 -3.90
C PHE A 28 -4.57 -4.95 -4.89
N SER A 29 -3.61 -5.66 -5.48
CA SER A 29 -2.83 -5.12 -6.59
C SER A 29 -3.72 -4.98 -7.84
N THR A 30 -3.52 -3.92 -8.61
CA THR A 30 -4.19 -3.75 -9.92
C THR A 30 -3.35 -4.37 -11.03
N VAL A 31 -3.89 -4.38 -12.26
CA VAL A 31 -3.12 -4.74 -13.47
C VAL A 31 -1.96 -3.77 -13.76
N HIS A 32 -1.96 -2.57 -13.15
CA HIS A 32 -0.91 -1.57 -13.32
C HIS A 32 0.17 -1.63 -12.23
N HIS A 33 0.01 -2.49 -11.23
CA HIS A 33 1.07 -2.75 -10.26
C HIS A 33 2.30 -3.35 -10.99
N PRO A 34 3.56 -2.98 -10.64
CA PRO A 34 4.76 -3.49 -11.31
C PRO A 34 4.87 -5.04 -11.29
N ASP A 35 4.38 -5.67 -10.23
CA ASP A 35 4.34 -7.14 -10.11
C ASP A 35 3.04 -7.77 -10.66
N GLY A 36 2.19 -6.95 -11.29
CA GLY A 36 0.91 -7.35 -11.87
C GLY A 36 -0.23 -7.57 -10.87
N TYR A 37 -1.39 -7.93 -11.43
CA TYR A 37 -2.60 -8.24 -10.70
C TYR A 37 -2.52 -9.62 -10.01
N ARG A 38 -3.05 -9.72 -8.79
CA ARG A 38 -3.29 -10.98 -8.08
C ARG A 38 -4.73 -11.01 -7.54
N PRO A 39 -5.39 -12.18 -7.53
CA PRO A 39 -6.77 -12.31 -7.06
C PRO A 39 -6.91 -12.22 -5.53
N LEU A 40 -5.81 -12.42 -4.79
CA LEU A 40 -5.79 -12.35 -3.33
C LEU A 40 -5.27 -10.98 -2.86
N PRO A 41 -5.81 -10.44 -1.75
CA PRO A 41 -5.36 -9.17 -1.21
C PRO A 41 -3.93 -9.27 -0.69
N TRP A 42 -3.18 -8.20 -0.80
CA TRP A 42 -1.80 -8.13 -0.33
C TRP A 42 -1.70 -7.53 1.06
N TYR A 43 -2.62 -6.65 1.40
CA TYR A 43 -2.65 -5.99 2.68
C TYR A 43 -4.06 -5.94 3.27
N GLU A 44 -4.10 -5.71 4.57
CA GLU A 44 -5.29 -5.44 5.36
C GLU A 44 -5.10 -4.14 6.15
N ILE A 45 -6.17 -3.36 6.23
CA ILE A 45 -6.22 -2.10 6.97
C ILE A 45 -6.86 -2.38 8.34
N LYS A 46 -6.15 -2.07 9.43
CA LYS A 46 -6.67 -2.11 10.80
C LYS A 46 -6.24 -0.86 11.55
N ASN A 47 -7.18 -0.11 12.12
CA ASN A 47 -6.89 1.07 12.95
C ASN A 47 -5.88 2.04 12.29
N ASN A 48 -6.13 2.41 11.02
CA ASN A 48 -5.25 3.25 10.19
C ASN A 48 -3.83 2.69 9.94
N LYS A 49 -3.60 1.41 10.19
CA LYS A 49 -2.35 0.72 9.92
C LYS A 49 -2.57 -0.33 8.83
N VAL A 50 -1.57 -0.51 7.98
CA VAL A 50 -1.60 -1.43 6.84
C VAL A 50 -0.62 -2.56 7.08
N TYR A 51 -1.16 -3.78 7.18
CA TYR A 51 -0.41 -5.00 7.47
C TYR A 51 -0.34 -5.87 6.22
N THR A 52 0.79 -6.52 5.98
CA THR A 52 0.85 -7.53 4.92
C THR A 52 0.01 -8.75 5.30
N LEU A 53 -0.52 -9.44 4.30
CA LEU A 53 -1.19 -10.73 4.45
C LEU A 53 -0.27 -11.87 3.98
N MET A 54 -0.65 -13.11 4.24
CA MET A 54 0.11 -14.28 3.78
C MET A 54 0.27 -14.32 2.25
N SER A 55 -0.72 -13.80 1.53
CA SER A 55 -0.75 -13.65 0.07
C SER A 55 0.10 -12.50 -0.47
N HIS A 56 0.71 -11.69 0.39
CA HIS A 56 1.67 -10.67 -0.03
C HIS A 56 2.92 -11.34 -0.62
N PRO A 57 3.53 -10.85 -1.72
CA PRO A 57 4.72 -11.47 -2.33
C PRO A 57 5.91 -11.67 -1.38
N ASN A 58 6.04 -10.78 -0.39
CA ASN A 58 7.07 -10.86 0.66
C ASN A 58 6.58 -11.54 1.95
N GLY A 59 5.43 -12.21 1.92
CA GLY A 59 4.82 -12.91 3.06
C GLY A 59 4.19 -12.01 4.13
N TYR A 60 3.66 -12.66 5.16
CA TYR A 60 3.06 -12.01 6.33
C TYR A 60 4.13 -11.46 7.28
N HIS A 61 3.93 -10.22 7.74
CA HIS A 61 4.72 -9.57 8.77
C HIS A 61 3.77 -9.08 9.87
N GLY A 62 4.00 -9.50 11.11
CA GLY A 62 3.14 -9.19 12.27
C GLY A 62 3.13 -7.72 12.72
N ARG A 63 3.73 -6.82 11.92
CA ARG A 63 3.84 -5.38 12.19
C ARG A 63 3.44 -4.60 10.95
N PRO A 64 2.85 -3.41 11.10
CA PRO A 64 2.31 -2.68 9.96
C PRO A 64 3.44 -2.10 9.11
N TRP A 65 3.31 -2.21 7.79
CA TRP A 65 4.25 -1.64 6.84
C TRP A 65 3.94 -0.18 6.53
N PHE A 66 2.66 0.19 6.54
CA PHE A 66 2.24 1.57 6.35
C PHE A 66 1.31 2.05 7.46
N GLU A 67 1.26 3.37 7.61
CA GLU A 67 0.26 4.09 8.38
C GLU A 67 -0.47 5.05 7.46
N ILE A 68 -1.80 5.06 7.57
CA ILE A 68 -2.69 5.97 6.88
C ILE A 68 -2.83 7.23 7.74
N LYS A 69 -2.50 8.39 7.16
CA LYS A 69 -2.71 9.72 7.75
C LYS A 69 -3.48 10.56 6.75
N GLY A 70 -4.75 10.85 7.04
CA GLY A 70 -5.67 11.41 6.06
C GLY A 70 -5.83 10.46 4.87
N ASN A 71 -5.58 10.94 3.66
CA ASN A 71 -5.62 10.13 2.43
C ASN A 71 -4.24 9.61 2.01
N LYS A 72 -3.22 9.61 2.87
CA LYS A 72 -1.84 9.26 2.47
C LYS A 72 -1.28 8.10 3.28
N LEU A 73 -0.44 7.28 2.64
CA LEU A 73 0.26 6.17 3.28
C LEU A 73 1.74 6.53 3.48
N TYR A 74 2.20 6.43 4.72
CA TYR A 74 3.60 6.61 5.13
C TYR A 74 4.17 5.26 5.53
N THR A 75 5.43 4.97 5.20
CA THR A 75 6.06 3.76 5.71
C THR A 75 6.24 3.87 7.22
N THR A 76 6.12 2.76 7.94
CA THR A 76 6.49 2.70 9.37
C THR A 76 7.95 2.26 9.51
N ILE A 77 8.47 2.27 10.75
CA ILE A 77 9.80 1.69 11.06
C ILE A 77 9.91 0.19 10.72
N ASN A 78 8.78 -0.52 10.59
CA ASN A 78 8.75 -1.95 10.30
C ASN A 78 8.66 -2.25 8.79
N HIS A 79 8.57 -1.22 7.95
CA HIS A 79 8.63 -1.40 6.51
C HIS A 79 10.04 -1.89 6.12
N PRO A 80 10.22 -2.83 5.15
CA PRO A 80 11.53 -3.37 4.79
C PRO A 80 12.56 -2.35 4.31
N ARG A 81 12.09 -1.17 3.89
CA ARG A 81 12.92 -0.02 3.48
C ARG A 81 13.00 1.08 4.55
N GLY A 82 12.61 0.78 5.78
CA GLY A 82 12.58 1.71 6.91
C GLY A 82 11.46 2.74 6.86
N TYR A 83 11.47 3.62 7.86
CA TYR A 83 10.57 4.76 7.98
C TYR A 83 10.98 5.91 7.05
N HIS A 84 10.00 6.54 6.41
CA HIS A 84 10.19 7.74 5.59
C HIS A 84 9.16 8.81 6.01
N GLY A 85 9.64 10.04 6.26
CA GLY A 85 8.80 11.18 6.66
C GLY A 85 7.91 11.76 5.56
N VAL A 86 7.84 11.09 4.40
CA VAL A 86 7.08 11.51 3.22
C VAL A 86 6.13 10.40 2.78
N PRO A 87 4.95 10.73 2.24
CA PRO A 87 3.97 9.74 1.85
C PRO A 87 4.40 9.03 0.57
N TRP A 88 4.34 7.70 0.59
CA TRP A 88 4.66 6.87 -0.57
C TRP A 88 3.46 6.68 -1.48
N TYR A 89 2.27 6.65 -0.89
CA TYR A 89 1.04 6.51 -1.65
C TYR A 89 -0.03 7.51 -1.22
N GLU A 90 -1.00 7.71 -2.10
CA GLU A 90 -2.20 8.50 -1.90
C GLU A 90 -3.44 7.69 -2.27
N ILE A 91 -4.44 7.70 -1.40
CA ILE A 91 -5.77 7.15 -1.58
C ILE A 91 -6.63 8.19 -2.29
N ARG A 92 -7.30 7.79 -3.37
CA ARG A 92 -8.23 8.60 -4.15
C ARG A 92 -9.54 7.83 -4.35
N ASN A 93 -10.67 8.53 -4.42
CA ASN A 93 -11.96 7.94 -4.74
C ASN A 93 -12.21 7.89 -6.25
#